data_AF-A0A7C2L3B1-F1
#
_entry.id   AF-A0A7C2L3B1-F1
#
_cell.length_a   1.000
_cell.length_b   1.000
_cell.length_c   1.000
_cell.angle_alpha   90.00
_cell.angle_beta   90.00
_cell.angle_gamma   90.00
#
_symmetry.space_group_name_H-M   'P 1'
#
loop_
_entity.id
_entity.type
_entity.pdbx_description
1 polymer ?
#
loop_
_entity_poly.entity_id
_entity_poly.type
_entity_poly.pdbx_seq_one_letter_code
_entity_poly.pdbx_strand_id
1 'polypeptide(L)' 'MVRLARIVGLAAMICSTAFAVFYILWFFGLTPLDPQLAVKIPILVIVLGLCFIAGWLGYVMATAPSSSSPH' A
#
# COMPACT_ATOMS: atom_id res chain seq x y z
N MET A 1 -7.33 -10.17 20.37
CA MET A 1 -6.61 -9.04 19.74
C MET A 1 -5.72 -9.49 18.58
N VAL A 2 -4.90 -10.54 18.74
CA VAL A 2 -3.97 -11.07 17.72
C VAL A 2 -4.64 -11.42 16.37
N ARG A 3 -5.81 -12.07 16.39
CA ARG A 3 -6.56 -12.41 15.16
C ARG A 3 -7.05 -11.18 14.41
N LEU A 4 -7.44 -10.13 15.15
CA LEU A 4 -7.90 -8.86 14.59
C LEU A 4 -6.75 -8.10 13.93
N ALA A 5 -5.58 -8.04 14.59
CA ALA A 5 -4.37 -7.42 14.03
C ALA A 5 -3.91 -8.09 12.72
N ARG A 6 -3.98 -9.43 12.65
CA ARG A 6 -3.71 -10.17 11.40
C ARG A 6 -4.67 -9.84 10.27
N ILE A 7 -5.97 -9.78 10.57
CA ILE A 7 -7.01 -9.45 9.58
C ILE A 7 -6.83 -8.02 9.08
N VAL A 8 -6.56 -7.07 9.99
CA VAL A 8 -6.28 -5.67 9.64
C VAL A 8 -5.01 -5.56 8.79
N GLY A 9 -3.96 -6.31 9.13
CA GLY A 9 -2.73 -6.32 8.35
C GLY A 9 -2.91 -6.88 6.93
N LEU A 10 -3.67 -7.97 6.78
CA LEU A 10 -4.05 -8.51 5.48
C LEU A 10 -4.91 -7.54 4.67
N ALA A 11 -5.91 -6.91 5.31
CA ALA A 11 -6.76 -5.92 4.66
C ALA A 11 -5.96 -4.70 4.19
N ALA A 12 -5.00 -4.22 5.00
CA ALA A 12 -4.11 -3.11 4.64
C ALA A 12 -3.23 -3.47 3.43
N MET A 13 -2.70 -4.70 3.36
CA MET A 13 -1.96 -5.17 2.18
C MET A 13 -2.82 -5.24 0.94
N ILE A 14 -4.03 -5.80 1.03
CA ILE A 14 -4.95 -5.93 -0.11
C ILE A 14 -5.39 -4.55 -0.60
N CYS A 15 -5.85 -3.68 0.30
CA CYS A 15 -6.27 -2.32 -0.06
C CYS A 15 -5.13 -1.51 -0.66
N SER A 16 -3.93 -1.59 -0.08
CA SER A 16 -2.78 -0.84 -0.60
C SER A 16 -2.38 -1.32 -2.00
N THR A 17 -2.34 -2.62 -2.22
CA THR A 17 -2.00 -3.21 -3.52
C THR A 17 -3.07 -2.87 -4.57
N ALA A 18 -4.34 -3.01 -4.22
CA ALA A 18 -5.46 -2.66 -5.10
C ALA A 18 -5.44 -1.17 -5.46
N PHE A 19 -5.18 -0.29 -4.49
CA PHE A 19 -5.08 1.14 -4.72
C PHE A 19 -3.88 1.49 -5.61
N ALA A 20 -2.71 0.88 -5.39
CA ALA A 20 -1.53 1.11 -6.22
C ALA A 20 -1.79 0.71 -7.68
N VAL A 21 -2.38 -0.47 -7.91
CA VAL A 21 -2.73 -0.95 -9.26
C VAL A 21 -3.75 -0.03 -9.91
N PHE A 22 -4.80 0.36 -9.18
CA PHE A 22 -5.80 1.30 -9.67
C PHE A 22 -5.17 2.66 -10.02
N TYR A 23 -4.28 3.19 -9.17
CA TYR A 23 -3.63 4.48 -9.38
C TYR A 23 -2.71 4.47 -10.60
N ILE A 24 -1.97 3.39 -10.84
CA ILE A 24 -1.13 3.22 -12.05
C ILE A 24 -2.03 3.17 -13.29
N LEU A 25 -3.08 2.34 -13.29
CA LEU A 25 -4.02 2.24 -14.41
C LEU A 25 -4.72 3.57 -14.67
N TRP A 26 -5.08 4.30 -13.63
CA TRP A 26 -5.66 5.63 -13.73
C TRP A 26 -4.65 6.63 -14.32
N PHE A 27 -3.42 6.62 -13.82
CA PHE A 27 -2.36 7.54 -14.24
C PHE A 27 -1.95 7.34 -15.71
N PHE A 28 -1.91 6.10 -16.20
CA PHE A 28 -1.52 5.81 -17.60
C PHE A 28 -2.72 5.67 -18.54
N GLY A 29 -3.89 5.27 -18.05
CA GLY A 29 -5.08 5.00 -18.86
C GLY A 29 -5.98 6.20 -19.11
N LEU A 30 -5.98 7.21 -18.23
CA LEU A 30 -6.83 8.41 -18.38
C LEU A 30 -6.11 9.65 -18.91
N THR A 31 -4.78 9.71 -18.86
CA THR A 31 -4.03 10.83 -19.47
C THR A 31 -3.45 10.39 -20.82
N PRO A 32 -3.74 11.10 -21.94
CA PRO A 32 -2.93 10.95 -23.15
C PRO A 32 -1.46 11.20 -22.80
N LEU A 33 -0.53 10.64 -23.57
CA LEU A 33 0.93 10.84 -23.44
C LEU A 33 1.29 12.32 -23.66
N ASP A 34 0.97 13.14 -22.66
CA ASP A 34 1.21 14.57 -22.62
C ASP A 34 2.62 14.78 -22.04
N PRO A 35 3.46 15.66 -22.59
CA PRO A 35 4.76 16.00 -22.02
C PRO A 35 4.69 16.43 -20.54
N GLN A 36 3.53 16.86 -20.03
CA GLN A 36 3.33 17.12 -18.59
C GLN A 36 3.34 15.87 -17.70
N LEU A 37 3.23 14.64 -18.26
CA LEU A 37 3.33 13.40 -17.48
C LEU A 37 4.67 13.34 -16.73
N ALA A 38 5.76 13.79 -17.35
CA ALA A 38 7.10 13.77 -16.77
C ALA A 38 7.18 14.54 -15.43
N VAL A 39 6.40 15.62 -15.31
CA VAL A 39 6.30 16.43 -14.08
C VAL A 39 5.48 15.72 -13.00
N LYS A 40 4.60 14.80 -13.38
CA LYS A 40 3.73 14.03 -12.49
C LYS A 40 4.32 12.67 -12.09
N ILE A 41 5.37 12.19 -12.76
CA ILE A 41 6.10 10.96 -12.40
C ILE A 41 6.58 10.99 -10.93
N PRO A 42 7.15 12.09 -10.39
CA PRO A 42 7.54 12.14 -8.98
C PRO A 42 6.36 11.91 -8.02
N ILE A 43 5.18 12.43 -8.37
CA ILE A 43 3.95 12.25 -7.58
C ILE A 43 3.52 10.78 -7.60
N LEU A 44 3.58 10.14 -8.77
CA LEU A 44 3.34 8.70 -8.90
C LEU A 44 4.27 7.90 -7.99
N VAL A 45 5.57 8.21 -8.00
CA VAL A 45 6.57 7.55 -7.13
C VAL A 45 6.25 7.74 -5.65
N ILE A 46 5.87 8.95 -5.22
CA ILE A 46 5.48 9.22 -3.82
C ILE A 46 4.26 8.40 -3.42
N VAL A 47 3.22 8.36 -4.27
CA VAL A 47 1.99 7.61 -3.99
C VAL A 47 2.27 6.11 -3.91
N LEU A 48 3.06 5.55 -4.84
CA LEU A 48 3.49 4.15 -4.74
C LEU A 48 4.33 3.89 -3.49
N GLY A 49 5.21 4.81 -3.10
CA GLY A 49 6.00 4.71 -1.88
C GLY A 49 5.12 4.65 -0.62
N LEU A 50 4.09 5.49 -0.55
CA LEU A 50 3.12 5.47 0.54
C LEU A 50 2.31 4.17 0.57
N CYS A 51 1.89 3.67 -0.59
CA CYS A 51 1.27 2.35 -0.70
C CYS A 51 2.21 1.23 -0.21
N PHE A 52 3.48 1.27 -0.61
CA PHE A 52 4.46 0.31 -0.16
C PHE A 52 4.61 0.33 1.36
N ILE A 53 4.71 1.52 1.98
CA ILE A 53 4.77 1.65 3.45
C ILE A 53 3.51 1.07 4.10
N ALA A 54 2.32 1.37 3.59
CA ALA A 54 1.06 0.83 4.12
C ALA A 54 0.99 -0.70 3.99
N GLY A 55 1.43 -1.26 2.86
CA GLY A 55 1.51 -2.70 2.65
C GLY A 55 2.53 -3.36 3.58
N TRP A 56 3.70 -2.75 3.73
CA TRP A 56 4.74 -3.20 4.66
C TRP A 56 4.25 -3.21 6.11
N LEU A 57 3.59 -2.16 6.55
CA LEU A 57 2.97 -2.11 7.88
C LEU A 57 1.92 -3.22 8.05
N GLY A 58 1.10 -3.47 7.01
CA GLY A 58 0.17 -4.58 7.01
C GLY A 58 0.84 -5.95 7.13
N TYR A 59 1.97 -6.15 6.45
CA TYR A 59 2.79 -7.36 6.55
C TYR A 59 3.37 -7.54 7.96
N VAL A 60 3.94 -6.48 8.54
CA VAL A 60 4.48 -6.52 9.91
C VAL A 60 3.36 -6.84 10.91
N MET A 61 2.18 -6.23 10.79
CA MET A 61 1.03 -6.54 11.65
C MET A 61 0.54 -7.98 11.49
N ALA A 62 0.63 -8.56 10.28
CA ALA A 62 0.21 -9.94 10.03
C ALA A 62 1.20 -10.98 10.56
N THR A 63 2.50 -10.66 10.52
CA THR A 63 3.59 -11.57 10.91
C THR A 63 4.11 -11.37 12.32
N ALA A 64 3.76 -10.25 12.97
CA ALA A 64 4.15 -9.98 14.36
C ALA A 64 3.76 -11.13 15.29
N PRO A 65 4.73 -11.72 16.04
CA PRO A 65 4.43 -12.70 17.06
C PRO A 65 3.64 -12.04 18.19
N SER A 66 2.57 -12.69 18.66
CA SER A 66 1.83 -12.16 19.80
C SER A 66 2.70 -12.25 21.03
N SER A 67 3.08 -11.12 21.62
CA SER A 67 3.68 -11.07 22.95
C SER A 67 2.61 -11.43 23.99
N SER A 68 2.30 -12.72 24.09
CA SER A 68 1.68 -13.30 25.28
C SER A 68 2.80 -13.93 26.11
N SER A 69 3.70 -13.09 26.61
CA SER A 69 4.61 -13.48 27.68
C SER A 69 3.90 -13.12 28.99
N PRO A 70 3.49 -14.10 29.82
CA PRO A 70 3.00 -13.80 31.15
C PRO A 70 4.22 -13.40 31.98
N HIS A 71 4.32 -12.12 32.34
CA HIS A 71 5.11 -11.67 33.48
C HIS A 71 4.14 -11.29 34.59
#